data_AF-A0A9J5YLX7-F1
#
_entry.id   AF-A0A9J5YLX7-F1
#
_cell.length_a   1.000
_cell.length_b   1.000
_cell.length_c   1.000
_cell.angle_alpha   90.00
_cell.angle_beta   90.00
_cell.angle_gamma   90.00
#
_symmetry.space_group_name_H-M   'P 1'
#
loop_
_entity.id
_entity.type
_entity.pdbx_description
1 polymer ?
#
loop_
_entity_poly.entity_id
_entity_poly.type
_entity_poly.pdbx_seq_one_letter_code
_entity_poly.pdbx_strand_id
1 'polypeptide(L)'
;MIVVFTGGDELEENDVILDDYLDHCTVPLKETLEKCGNRLVVFDNKTEDPVKKDEQLRNLISQVNLVVEKNSGKPYTKDLFMELKVESKLWEMRHLEVELAKERAARLEAEQNAEAALMNLKDMSLRVTSEEPQAKKWGIFMCLIL
;
A
#
# COMPACT_ATOMS: atom_id res chain seq x y z
N MET A 1 16.30 -12.32 -9.61
CA MET A 1 16.46 -11.50 -10.82
C MET A 1 17.81 -10.81 -10.74
N ILE A 2 18.53 -10.72 -11.85
CA ILE A 2 19.80 -10.02 -12.00
C ILE A 2 19.58 -8.98 -13.11
N VAL A 3 20.03 -7.75 -12.90
CA VAL A 3 19.95 -6.67 -13.89
C VAL A 3 21.23 -6.66 -14.71
N VAL A 4 21.11 -6.67 -16.03
CA VAL A 4 22.27 -6.59 -16.94
C VAL A 4 22.24 -5.22 -17.60
N PHE A 5 23.27 -4.42 -17.33
CA PHE A 5 23.55 -3.19 -18.06
C PHE A 5 24.42 -3.54 -19.27
N THR A 6 24.08 -2.99 -20.43
CA THR A 6 24.89 -3.12 -21.65
C THR A 6 25.51 -1.78 -22.00
N GLY A 7 26.58 -1.78 -22.80
CA GLY A 7 27.31 -0.56 -23.13
C GLY A 7 28.46 -0.30 -22.16
N GLY A 8 29.09 -1.36 -21.62
CA GLY A 8 30.25 -1.23 -20.75
C GLY A 8 31.43 -0.51 -21.42
N ASP A 9 31.56 -0.64 -22.74
CA ASP A 9 32.51 0.12 -23.56
C ASP A 9 32.29 1.63 -23.46
N GLU A 10 31.04 2.08 -23.50
CA GLU A 10 30.69 3.49 -23.40
C GLU A 10 30.96 4.04 -21.99
N LEU A 11 30.79 3.21 -20.95
CA LEU A 11 31.13 3.59 -19.59
C LEU A 11 32.65 3.74 -19.41
N GLU A 12 33.43 2.79 -19.95
CA GLU A 12 34.89 2.87 -19.94
C GLU A 12 35.41 4.09 -20.74
N GLU A 13 34.88 4.33 -21.94
CA GLU A 13 35.33 5.44 -22.81
C GLU A 13 35.07 6.82 -22.20
N ASN A 14 33.97 6.96 -21.45
CA ASN A 14 33.59 8.22 -20.80
C ASN A 14 34.14 8.37 -19.38
N ASP A 15 35.00 7.44 -18.90
CA ASP A 15 35.50 7.37 -17.52
C ASP A 15 34.37 7.40 -16.47
N VAL A 16 33.22 6.79 -16.78
CA VAL A 16 32.04 6.76 -15.90
C VAL A 16 32.02 5.47 -15.09
N ILE A 17 32.00 5.61 -13.77
CA ILE A 17 31.77 4.50 -12.85
C ILE A 17 30.27 4.21 -12.79
N LEU A 18 29.87 2.95 -12.95
CA LEU A 18 28.46 2.56 -12.94
C LEU A 18 27.76 2.99 -11.64
N ASP A 19 28.41 2.83 -10.49
CA ASP A 19 27.83 3.20 -9.19
C ASP A 19 27.49 4.70 -9.14
N ASP A 20 28.39 5.56 -9.63
CA ASP A 20 28.14 7.01 -9.74
C ASP A 20 26.97 7.32 -10.69
N TYR A 21 26.87 6.58 -11.81
CA TYR A 21 25.74 6.70 -12.73
C TYR A 21 24.40 6.31 -12.05
N LEU A 22 24.41 5.25 -11.24
CA LEU A 22 23.24 4.76 -10.53
C LEU A 22 22.82 5.65 -9.36
N ASP A 23 23.76 6.34 -8.72
CA ASP A 23 23.46 7.34 -7.69
C ASP A 23 22.60 8.49 -8.21
N HIS A 24 22.73 8.81 -9.50
CA HIS A 24 21.95 9.86 -10.17
C HIS A 24 20.76 9.32 -10.98
N CYS A 25 20.46 8.02 -10.90
CA CYS A 25 19.40 7.43 -11.72
C CYS A 25 17.97 7.68 -11.19
N THR A 26 16.99 7.37 -12.03
CA THR A 26 15.57 7.62 -11.72
C THR A 26 15.08 6.72 -10.58
N VAL A 27 14.12 7.24 -9.79
CA VAL A 27 13.51 6.49 -8.67
C VAL A 27 13.00 5.10 -9.09
N PRO A 28 12.30 4.91 -10.23
CA PRO A 28 11.85 3.58 -10.65
C PRO A 28 13.00 2.59 -10.91
N LEU A 29 14.15 3.07 -11.40
CA LEU A 29 15.31 2.21 -11.60
C LEU A 29 15.94 1.82 -10.27
N LYS A 30 16.08 2.76 -9.32
CA LYS A 30 16.54 2.48 -7.95
C LYS A 30 15.66 1.44 -7.26
N GLU A 31 14.34 1.62 -7.29
CA GLU A 31 13.39 0.65 -6.73
C GLU A 31 13.49 -0.72 -7.39
N THR A 32 13.74 -0.76 -8.70
CA THR A 32 13.93 -2.02 -9.42
C THR A 32 15.20 -2.73 -8.98
N LEU A 33 16.30 -2.01 -8.81
CA LEU A 33 17.57 -2.55 -8.31
C LEU A 33 17.42 -3.06 -6.88
N GLU A 34 16.75 -2.31 -6.00
CA GLU A 34 16.45 -2.73 -4.63
C GLU A 34 15.61 -4.01 -4.60
N LYS A 35 14.55 -4.10 -5.41
CA LYS A 35 13.75 -5.32 -5.58
C LYS A 35 14.58 -6.49 -6.13
N CYS A 36 15.60 -6.21 -6.93
CA CYS A 36 16.57 -7.20 -7.39
C CYS A 36 17.60 -7.58 -6.32
N GLY A 37 17.64 -6.90 -5.18
CA GLY A 37 18.68 -7.08 -4.15
C GLY A 37 20.03 -6.55 -4.62
N ASN A 38 20.04 -5.48 -5.42
CA ASN A 38 21.23 -4.84 -6.01
C ASN A 38 22.14 -5.82 -6.78
N ARG A 39 21.56 -6.92 -7.29
CA ARG A 39 22.26 -7.87 -8.16
C ARG A 39 22.28 -7.31 -9.58
N LEU A 40 23.43 -6.82 -9.99
CA LEU A 40 23.66 -6.28 -11.32
C LEU A 40 25.00 -6.71 -11.90
N VAL A 41 25.12 -6.62 -13.21
CA VAL A 41 26.37 -6.79 -13.97
C VAL A 41 26.40 -5.82 -15.15
N VAL A 42 27.58 -5.45 -15.60
CA VAL A 42 27.79 -4.63 -16.80
C VAL A 42 28.41 -5.49 -17.89
N PHE A 43 27.90 -5.33 -19.10
CA PHE A 43 28.34 -6.03 -20.29
C PHE A 43 28.82 -5.06 -21.37
N ASP A 44 30.04 -5.28 -21.84
CA ASP A 44 30.53 -4.78 -23.12
C ASP A 44 30.30 -5.88 -24.17
N ASN A 45 29.27 -5.70 -24.99
CA ASN A 45 28.92 -6.63 -26.06
C ASN A 45 29.77 -6.47 -27.33
N LYS A 46 30.61 -5.42 -27.41
CA LYS A 46 31.47 -5.12 -28.56
C LYS A 46 32.90 -5.60 -28.33
N THR A 47 33.29 -5.90 -27.09
CA THR A 47 34.62 -6.42 -26.81
C THR A 47 34.90 -7.70 -27.60
N GLU A 48 36.08 -7.79 -28.21
CA GLU A 48 36.61 -9.02 -28.80
C GLU A 48 37.70 -9.66 -27.93
N ASP A 49 38.05 -9.01 -26.82
CA ASP A 49 39.06 -9.51 -25.90
C ASP A 49 38.52 -10.75 -25.14
N PRO A 50 39.12 -11.94 -25.34
CA PRO A 50 38.68 -13.16 -24.67
C PRO A 50 38.79 -13.07 -23.14
N VAL A 51 39.73 -12.28 -22.60
CA VAL A 51 39.89 -12.11 -21.15
C VAL A 51 38.73 -11.29 -20.60
N LYS A 52 38.39 -10.16 -21.23
CA LYS A 52 37.22 -9.35 -20.83
C LYS A 52 35.91 -10.13 -20.97
N LYS A 53 35.76 -10.98 -22.00
CA LYS A 53 34.59 -11.86 -22.15
C LYS A 53 34.49 -12.88 -21.00
N ASP A 54 35.61 -13.52 -20.64
CA ASP A 54 35.65 -14.50 -19.55
C ASP A 54 35.34 -13.84 -18.19
N GLU A 55 35.87 -12.65 -17.94
CA GLU A 55 35.59 -11.88 -16.72
C GLU A 55 34.11 -11.52 -16.57
N GLN A 56 33.48 -10.97 -17.63
CA GLN A 56 32.05 -10.65 -17.63
C GLN A 56 31.18 -11.90 -17.39
N LEU A 57 31.54 -13.01 -18.02
CA LEU A 57 30.85 -14.29 -17.82
C LEU A 57 30.98 -14.77 -16.38
N ARG A 58 32.18 -14.74 -15.80
CA ARG A 58 32.40 -15.13 -14.39
C ARG A 58 31.59 -14.27 -13.43
N ASN A 59 31.52 -12.96 -13.66
CA ASN A 59 30.74 -12.04 -12.85
C ASN A 59 29.24 -12.38 -12.91
N LEU A 60 28.71 -12.67 -14.11
CA LEU A 60 27.32 -13.12 -14.25
C LEU A 60 27.05 -14.45 -13.55
N ILE A 61 27.93 -15.45 -13.74
CA ILE A 61 27.77 -16.76 -13.11
C ILE A 61 27.84 -16.66 -11.58
N SER A 62 28.69 -15.78 -11.04
CA SER A 62 28.73 -15.48 -9.60
C SER A 62 27.38 -14.97 -9.09
N GLN A 63 26.77 -13.99 -9.79
CA GLN A 63 25.44 -13.49 -9.44
C GLN A 63 24.35 -14.57 -9.55
N VAL A 64 24.43 -15.45 -10.56
CA VAL A 64 23.51 -16.59 -10.71
C VAL A 64 23.65 -17.55 -9.53
N ASN A 65 24.87 -17.89 -9.12
CA ASN A 65 25.10 -18.78 -7.98
C ASN A 65 24.51 -18.19 -6.68
N LEU A 66 24.67 -16.89 -6.45
CA LEU A 66 24.04 -16.20 -5.32
C LEU A 66 22.51 -16.27 -5.36
N VAL A 67 21.90 -16.18 -6.56
CA VAL A 67 20.45 -16.36 -6.72
C VAL A 67 20.04 -17.80 -6.39
N VAL A 68 20.78 -18.79 -6.87
CA VAL A 68 20.51 -20.21 -6.63
C VAL A 68 20.60 -20.53 -5.15
N GLU A 69 21.66 -20.07 -4.46
CA GLU A 69 21.83 -20.25 -3.02
C GLU A 69 20.69 -19.61 -2.22
N LYS A 70 20.37 -18.34 -2.51
CA LYS A 70 19.26 -17.63 -1.85
C LYS A 70 17.90 -18.30 -2.05
N ASN A 71 17.72 -18.94 -3.20
CA ASN A 71 16.51 -19.71 -3.51
C ASN A 71 16.56 -21.17 -3.02
N SER A 72 17.58 -21.56 -2.24
CA SER A 72 17.77 -22.94 -1.78
C SER A 72 17.80 -23.96 -2.92
N GLY A 73 18.38 -23.58 -4.06
CA GLY A 73 18.44 -24.40 -5.27
C GLY A 73 17.12 -24.49 -6.06
N LYS A 74 16.03 -23.85 -5.59
CA LYS A 74 14.73 -23.95 -6.25
C LYS A 74 14.63 -22.97 -7.42
N PRO A 75 14.36 -23.46 -8.65
CA PRO A 75 14.13 -22.58 -9.78
C PRO A 75 12.78 -21.86 -9.65
N TYR A 76 12.61 -20.78 -10.40
CA TYR A 76 11.31 -20.16 -10.57
C TYR A 76 10.37 -21.09 -11.35
N THR A 77 9.14 -21.26 -10.86
CA THR A 77 8.11 -22.08 -11.50
C THR A 77 6.83 -21.29 -11.73
N LYS A 78 6.03 -21.73 -12.71
CA LYS A 78 4.72 -21.14 -13.02
C LYS A 78 3.76 -21.24 -11.82
N ASP A 79 3.83 -22.34 -11.08
CA ASP A 79 2.97 -22.57 -9.92
C ASP A 79 3.33 -21.61 -8.78
N LEU A 80 4.62 -21.39 -8.50
CA LEU A 80 5.08 -20.39 -7.53
C LEU A 80 4.57 -18.98 -7.89
N PHE A 81 4.59 -18.63 -9.18
CA PHE A 81 4.03 -17.35 -9.63
C PHE A 81 2.52 -17.24 -9.39
N MET A 82 1.78 -18.31 -9.67
CA MET A 82 0.34 -18.31 -9.42
C MET A 82 0.03 -18.22 -7.93
N GLU A 83 0.76 -18.94 -7.09
CA GLU A 83 0.64 -18.88 -5.63
C GLU A 83 0.84 -17.46 -5.11
N LEU A 84 1.95 -16.80 -5.48
CA LEU A 84 2.24 -15.41 -5.10
C LEU A 84 1.15 -14.44 -5.58
N LYS A 85 0.63 -14.63 -6.79
CA LYS A 85 -0.45 -13.79 -7.34
C LYS A 85 -1.76 -13.96 -6.59
N VAL A 86 -2.09 -15.20 -6.20
CA VAL A 86 -3.26 -15.50 -5.38
C VAL A 86 -3.10 -14.89 -3.99
N GLU A 87 -1.93 -15.05 -3.36
CA GLU A 87 -1.65 -14.49 -2.04
C GLU A 87 -1.75 -12.96 -2.02
N SER A 88 -1.19 -12.28 -3.02
CA SER A 88 -1.31 -10.82 -3.19
C SER A 88 -2.78 -10.38 -3.26
N LYS A 89 -3.58 -11.05 -4.11
CA LYS A 89 -5.02 -10.74 -4.23
C LYS A 89 -5.79 -11.00 -2.94
N LEU A 90 -5.48 -12.09 -2.23
CA LEU A 90 -6.10 -12.40 -0.95
C LEU A 90 -5.74 -11.36 0.11
N TRP A 91 -4.50 -10.85 0.10
CA TRP A 91 -4.08 -9.77 0.98
C TRP A 91 -4.84 -8.47 0.70
N GLU A 92 -4.96 -8.08 -0.56
CA GLU A 92 -5.77 -6.94 -1.00
C GLU A 92 -7.24 -7.07 -0.60
N MET A 93 -7.85 -8.24 -0.84
CA MET A 93 -9.24 -8.52 -0.47
C MET A 93 -9.45 -8.39 1.04
N ARG A 94 -8.58 -8.97 1.86
CA ARG A 94 -8.66 -8.86 3.32
C ARG A 94 -8.55 -7.42 3.79
N HIS A 95 -7.65 -6.64 3.21
CA HIS A 95 -7.53 -5.22 3.53
C HIS A 95 -8.82 -4.45 3.21
N LEU A 96 -9.41 -4.71 2.04
CA LEU A 96 -10.69 -4.11 1.65
C LEU A 96 -11.83 -4.52 2.57
N GLU A 97 -11.89 -5.79 2.99
CA GLU A 97 -12.91 -6.28 3.93
C GLU A 97 -12.82 -5.58 5.29
N VAL A 98 -11.61 -5.36 5.80
CA VAL A 98 -11.39 -4.63 7.06
C VAL A 98 -11.85 -3.18 6.94
N GLU A 99 -11.50 -2.49 5.86
CA GLU A 99 -11.92 -1.10 5.65
C GLU A 99 -13.44 -1.00 5.50
N LEU A 100 -14.05 -1.93 4.76
CA LEU A 100 -15.51 -1.99 4.61
C LEU A 100 -16.21 -2.28 5.95
N ALA A 101 -15.63 -3.13 6.81
CA ALA A 101 -16.18 -3.41 8.13
C ALA A 101 -16.11 -2.18 9.05
N LYS A 102 -15.01 -1.42 9.03
CA LYS A 102 -14.88 -0.15 9.77
C LYS A 102 -15.93 0.86 9.33
N GLU A 103 -16.09 1.05 8.02
CA GLU A 103 -17.07 1.98 7.46
C GLU A 103 -18.50 1.60 7.86
N ARG A 104 -18.83 0.30 7.79
CA ARG A 104 -20.15 -0.21 8.22
C ARG A 104 -20.40 0.00 9.71
N ALA A 105 -19.39 -0.21 10.56
CA ALA A 105 -19.51 0.00 12.00
C ALA A 105 -19.73 1.50 12.33
N ALA A 106 -18.94 2.38 11.72
CA ALA A 106 -19.08 3.83 11.90
C ALA A 106 -20.47 4.33 11.47
N ARG A 107 -20.99 3.81 10.35
CA ARG A 107 -22.33 4.15 9.87
C ARG A 107 -23.42 3.68 10.83
N LEU A 108 -23.34 2.46 11.34
CA LEU A 108 -24.32 1.93 12.29
C LEU A 108 -24.33 2.73 13.59
N GLU A 109 -23.15 3.09 14.09
CA GLU A 109 -23.01 3.94 15.28
C GLU A 109 -23.62 5.34 15.05
N ALA A 110 -23.38 5.94 13.88
CA ALA A 110 -23.99 7.21 13.52
C ALA A 110 -25.53 7.15 13.42
N GLU A 111 -26.08 6.08 12.84
CA GLU A 111 -27.53 5.85 12.78
C GLU A 111 -28.13 5.71 14.18
N GLN A 112 -27.50 4.91 15.07
CA GLN A 112 -27.93 4.76 16.47
C GLN A 112 -27.87 6.09 17.25
N ASN A 113 -26.79 6.87 17.08
CA ASN A 113 -26.63 8.16 17.72
C ASN A 113 -27.68 9.18 17.23
N ALA A 114 -28.02 9.15 15.94
CA ALA A 114 -29.07 9.99 15.37
C ALA A 114 -30.46 9.62 15.92
N GLU A 115 -30.78 8.33 16.02
CA GLU A 115 -32.04 7.85 16.62
C GLU A 115 -32.13 8.23 18.10
N ALA A 116 -31.04 8.06 18.86
CA ALA A 116 -30.98 8.46 20.27
C ALA A 116 -31.20 9.97 20.43
N ALA A 117 -30.60 10.80 19.57
CA ALA A 117 -30.81 12.24 19.58
C ALA A 117 -32.27 12.62 19.28
N LEU A 118 -32.92 11.95 18.31
CA LEU A 118 -34.33 12.16 18.01
C LEU A 118 -35.25 11.76 19.17
N MET A 119 -34.98 10.63 19.82
CA MET A 119 -35.75 10.19 21.00
C MET A 119 -35.60 11.19 22.15
N ASN A 120 -34.39 11.69 22.40
CA ASN A 120 -34.15 12.73 23.40
C ASN A 120 -34.89 14.03 23.07
N LEU A 121 -34.91 14.47 21.81
CA LEU A 121 -35.68 15.64 21.38
C LEU A 121 -37.19 15.44 21.60
N LYS A 122 -37.72 14.24 21.29
CA LYS A 122 -39.13 13.91 21.47
C LYS A 122 -39.52 13.86 22.94
N ASP A 123 -38.69 13.28 23.80
CA ASP A 123 -38.91 13.25 25.25
C ASP A 123 -38.89 14.67 25.85
N MET A 124 -37.94 15.50 25.43
CA MET A 124 -37.88 16.90 25.85
C MET A 124 -39.12 17.69 25.39
N SER A 125 -39.57 17.48 24.14
CA SER A 125 -40.81 18.09 23.64
C SER A 125 -42.04 17.61 24.43
N LEU A 126 -42.14 16.32 24.75
CA LEU A 126 -43.24 15.76 25.54
C LEU A 126 -43.29 16.40 26.93
N ARG A 127 -42.15 16.53 27.61
CA ARG A 127 -42.03 17.23 28.90
C ARG A 127 -42.53 18.67 28.81
N VAL A 128 -42.06 19.43 27.80
CA VAL A 128 -42.48 20.83 27.56
C VAL A 128 -43.98 20.95 27.27
N THR A 129 -44.58 20.01 26.54
CA THR A 129 -46.04 20.02 26.26
C THR A 129 -46.90 19.54 27.43
N SER A 130 -46.36 18.70 28.33
CA SER A 130 -47.06 18.23 29.53
C SER A 130 -47.08 19.27 30.65
N GLU A 131 -46.14 20.21 30.63
CA GLU A 131 -46.14 21.43 31.44
C GLU A 131 -47.01 22.53 30.79
N GLU A 132 -48.24 22.20 30.39
CA GLU A 132 -49.21 23.23 30.05
C GLU A 132 -49.30 24.25 31.21
N PRO A 133 -49.07 25.55 30.95
CA PRO A 133 -48.79 26.49 32.01
C PRO A 133 -50.03 26.61 32.91
N GLN A 134 -49.82 26.32 34.21
CA GLN A 134 -50.75 26.56 35.31
C GLN A 134 -51.40 27.96 35.22
N ALA A 135 -50.75 28.92 34.54
CA ALA A 135 -51.30 30.23 34.20
C ALA A 135 -52.67 30.20 33.51
N LYS A 136 -52.99 29.21 32.66
CA LYS A 136 -54.33 29.09 32.05
C LYS A 136 -55.39 28.63 33.06
N LYS A 137 -55.04 27.81 34.05
CA LYS A 137 -55.95 27.38 35.13
C LYS A 137 -56.28 28.52 36.08
N TRP A 138 -55.30 29.34 36.47
CA TRP A 138 -55.52 30.52 37.31
C TRP A 138 -56.27 31.64 36.58
N GLY A 139 -56.01 31.84 35.27
CA GLY A 139 -56.74 32.81 34.45
C GLY A 139 -58.23 32.53 34.31
N ILE A 140 -58.62 31.25 34.12
CA ILE A 140 -60.04 30.85 34.10
C ILE A 140 -60.68 31.03 35.49
N PHE A 141 -59.95 30.68 36.56
CA PHE A 141 -60.44 30.82 37.93
C PHE A 141 -60.68 32.29 38.31
N MET A 142 -59.87 33.22 37.80
CA MET A 142 -59.99 34.65 38.08
C MET A 142 -61.15 35.33 37.33
N CYS A 143 -61.61 34.78 36.20
CA CYS A 143 -62.79 35.26 35.47
C CYS A 143 -64.14 34.80 36.06
N LEU A 144 -64.16 33.79 36.94
CA LEU A 144 -65.39 33.27 37.57
C LEU A 144 -65.73 33.93 38.92
N ILE A 145 -64.85 34.79 39.43
CA ILE A 145 -64.97 35.42 40.77
C ILE A 145 -65.32 36.92 40.68
N LEU A 146 -65.43 37.49 39.47
CA LEU A 146 -65.93 38.85 39.21
C LEU A 146 -67.30 38.79 38.53
#